data_AF-A0A841E1S6-F1
#
_entry.id   AF-A0A841E1S6-F1
#
_cell.length_a   1.000
_cell.length_b   1.000
_cell.length_c   1.000
_cell.angle_alpha   90.00
_cell.angle_beta   90.00
_cell.angle_gamma   90.00
#
_symmetry.space_group_name_H-M   'P 1'
#
loop_
_entity.id
_entity.type
_entity.pdbx_description
1 polymer ?
#
loop_
_entity_poly.entity_id
_entity_poly.type
_entity_poly.pdbx_seq_one_letter_code
_entity_poly.pdbx_strand_id
1 'polypeptide(L)'
;MVRRPERERRSNGTALMEWQNVSAGHDLDALWAPSAGHIMRSGYTWVGVSAQDVGVSHLKEWSPTRYGGLDVTDGGAVDDDRLSYDVFSQAAQAVRTGEAGVTGGVGVDTVLAIGASQSAGRMTAYYDRVLPHIEPVFDGYGFMVGTAPQGDRPEPVFQVNSETDAAWNPAPHEDSDTFRLWEVAGAAHSGWAGREARAEVEERDLGGQADVDCTEPPFSRVPLEHALNASYDHLDAWARSGTPPPTAPRLTRTDRGRLARGDDGLALGGVRLSQIAAPTALNTGINTPAGGTETDGFCVLFGTHVPYSEDELAELYPTRGSYIRSVVETDDGNVRDGYITRRDAAANRHDALWSGIGG
;
A
#
# COMPACT_ATOMS: atom_id res chain seq x y z
N MET A 1 14.08 8.02 7.50
CA MET A 1 15.03 7.45 6.52
C MET A 1 14.78 8.08 5.16
N VAL A 2 15.82 8.38 4.36
CA VAL A 2 15.65 8.90 2.99
C VAL A 2 16.29 7.95 2.00
N ARG A 3 15.54 7.52 0.99
CA ARG A 3 15.99 6.65 -0.10
C ARG A 3 15.70 7.38 -1.40
N ARG A 4 16.72 7.60 -2.24
CA ARG A 4 16.62 8.49 -3.40
C ARG A 4 17.49 8.00 -4.55
N PRO A 5 17.25 8.48 -5.78
CA PRO A 5 18.20 8.29 -6.86
C PRO A 5 19.59 8.82 -6.49
N GLU A 6 20.61 8.05 -6.83
CA GLU A 6 22.02 8.41 -6.59
C GLU A 6 22.40 9.73 -7.27
N ARG A 7 21.84 9.97 -8.47
CA ARG A 7 22.14 11.14 -9.32
C ARG A 7 20.87 11.95 -9.52
N GLU A 8 20.97 13.27 -9.32
CA GLU A 8 19.85 14.21 -9.47
C GLU A 8 19.14 14.09 -10.83
N ARG A 9 19.88 13.91 -11.93
CA ARG A 9 19.31 13.71 -13.28
C ARG A 9 18.39 12.49 -13.44
N ARG A 10 18.33 11.59 -12.46
CA ARG A 10 17.42 10.44 -12.40
C ARG A 10 16.21 10.70 -11.52
N SER A 11 16.15 11.84 -10.84
CA SER A 11 14.99 12.23 -10.05
C SER A 11 13.86 12.71 -10.95
N ASN A 12 12.63 12.40 -10.57
CA ASN A 12 11.42 13.00 -11.14
C ASN A 12 11.00 14.29 -10.41
N GLY A 13 11.73 14.70 -9.37
CA GLY A 13 11.42 15.88 -8.56
C GLY A 13 10.33 15.67 -7.51
N THR A 14 9.84 14.45 -7.33
CA THR A 14 8.76 14.14 -6.39
C THR A 14 9.26 13.31 -5.20
N ALA A 15 8.87 13.71 -3.99
CA ALA A 15 9.07 12.96 -2.77
C ALA A 15 7.79 12.23 -2.33
N LEU A 16 7.88 10.92 -2.15
CA LEU A 16 6.88 10.09 -1.47
C LEU A 16 7.24 10.02 0.01
N MET A 17 6.51 10.77 0.83
CA MET A 17 6.76 10.88 2.26
C MET A 17 5.81 9.95 3.04
N GLU A 18 6.36 8.83 3.49
CA GLU A 18 5.64 7.78 4.19
C GLU A 18 5.61 8.04 5.70
N TRP A 19 4.40 8.19 6.26
CA TRP A 19 4.22 8.09 7.70
C TRP A 19 4.43 6.62 8.10
N GLN A 20 5.53 6.33 8.79
CA GLN A 20 5.89 4.96 9.17
C GLN A 20 4.84 4.36 10.09
N ASN A 21 4.32 3.20 9.69
CA ASN A 21 3.32 2.48 10.45
C ASN A 21 4.01 1.75 11.61
N VAL A 22 3.45 1.87 12.83
CA VAL A 22 4.03 1.28 14.05
C VAL A 22 3.19 0.16 14.66
N SER A 23 2.22 -0.39 13.91
CA SER A 23 1.30 -1.41 14.43
C SER A 23 2.00 -2.73 14.82
N ALA A 24 3.22 -2.97 14.35
CA ALA A 24 4.06 -4.09 14.77
C ALA A 24 4.98 -3.76 15.97
N GLY A 25 4.77 -2.63 16.64
CA GLY A 25 5.61 -2.15 17.75
C GLY A 25 6.92 -1.49 17.33
N HIS A 26 7.13 -1.29 16.03
CA HIS A 26 8.29 -0.62 15.42
C HIS A 26 7.89 -0.07 14.05
N ASP A 27 8.72 0.81 13.47
CA ASP A 27 8.48 1.35 12.13
C ASP A 27 8.52 0.25 11.05
N LEU A 28 7.47 0.19 10.24
CA LEU A 28 7.36 -0.71 9.10
C LEU A 28 7.61 0.03 7.78
N ASP A 29 8.44 -0.58 6.93
CA ASP A 29 8.52 -0.27 5.50
C ASP A 29 7.27 -0.84 4.76
N ALA A 30 6.08 -0.41 5.16
CA ALA A 30 4.80 -0.97 4.69
C ALA A 30 4.55 -0.68 3.21
N LEU A 31 4.84 0.55 2.76
CA LEU A 31 4.69 0.94 1.36
C LEU A 31 6.01 0.86 0.58
N TRP A 32 7.13 1.16 1.25
CA TRP A 32 8.45 1.02 0.64
C TRP A 32 8.76 -0.42 0.21
N ALA A 33 8.67 -1.40 1.11
CA ALA A 33 9.21 -2.74 0.85
C ALA A 33 8.66 -3.37 -0.45
N PRO A 34 7.34 -3.44 -0.68
CA PRO A 34 6.81 -4.02 -1.91
C PRO A 34 6.98 -3.13 -3.15
N SER A 35 7.07 -1.80 -2.98
CA SER A 35 7.08 -0.83 -4.10
C SER A 35 8.46 -0.26 -4.43
N ALA A 36 9.51 -0.62 -3.68
CA ALA A 36 10.86 -0.05 -3.76
C ALA A 36 11.41 -0.03 -5.19
N GLY A 37 11.17 -1.12 -5.93
CA GLY A 37 11.59 -1.25 -7.32
C GLY A 37 10.95 -0.19 -8.22
N HIS A 38 9.64 0.05 -8.07
CA HIS A 38 8.93 1.08 -8.84
C HIS A 38 9.39 2.47 -8.44
N ILE A 39 9.36 2.77 -7.13
CA ILE A 39 9.73 4.07 -6.56
C ILE A 39 11.10 4.52 -7.10
N MET A 40 12.11 3.64 -7.03
CA MET A 40 13.47 3.95 -7.50
C MET A 40 13.57 4.05 -9.03
N ARG A 41 12.84 3.20 -9.78
CA ARG A 41 12.86 3.24 -11.26
C ARG A 41 12.20 4.51 -11.81
N SER A 42 11.13 4.96 -11.17
CA SER A 42 10.39 6.16 -11.55
C SER A 42 11.06 7.46 -11.10
N GLY A 43 12.12 7.37 -10.27
CA GLY A 43 12.92 8.52 -9.87
C GLY A 43 12.42 9.25 -8.63
N TYR A 44 11.49 8.66 -7.88
CA TYR A 44 10.98 9.23 -6.65
C TYR A 44 12.06 9.25 -5.56
N THR A 45 12.03 10.30 -4.75
CA THR A 45 12.66 10.29 -3.42
C THR A 45 11.65 9.72 -2.44
N TRP A 46 11.97 8.64 -1.74
CA TRP A 46 11.15 8.13 -0.65
C TRP A 46 11.69 8.59 0.70
N VAL A 47 10.78 9.02 1.58
CA VAL A 47 11.10 9.53 2.92
C VAL A 47 10.20 8.85 3.94
N GLY A 48 10.73 7.89 4.69
CA GLY A 48 10.04 7.31 5.84
C GLY A 48 10.24 8.16 7.09
N VAL A 49 9.14 8.59 7.71
CA VAL A 49 9.16 9.41 8.92
C VAL A 49 8.63 8.63 10.11
N SER A 50 9.53 8.38 11.06
CA SER A 50 9.26 7.87 12.41
C SER A 50 8.65 8.98 13.25
N ALA A 51 7.34 9.19 13.13
CA ALA A 51 6.66 10.32 13.76
C ALA A 51 6.12 10.00 15.16
N GLN A 52 6.00 8.72 15.51
CA GLN A 52 5.33 8.25 16.74
C GLN A 52 6.34 7.72 17.75
N ASP A 53 6.02 7.85 19.03
CA ASP A 53 6.88 7.44 20.14
C ASP A 53 7.22 5.95 20.08
N VAL A 54 6.27 5.09 19.72
CA VAL A 54 6.50 3.63 19.56
C VAL A 54 7.66 3.34 18.61
N GLY A 55 7.68 3.97 17.43
CA GLY A 55 8.75 3.78 16.45
C GLY A 55 10.09 4.34 16.93
N VAL A 56 10.07 5.56 17.50
CA VAL A 56 11.28 6.23 18.00
C VAL A 56 11.88 5.49 19.20
N SER A 57 11.06 4.99 20.11
CA SER A 57 11.47 4.19 21.27
C SER A 57 12.10 2.88 20.83
N HIS A 58 11.52 2.18 19.85
CA HIS A 58 12.15 0.99 19.28
C HIS A 58 13.52 1.30 18.64
N LEU A 59 13.64 2.41 17.89
CA LEU A 59 14.92 2.84 17.33
C LEU A 59 15.97 3.11 18.41
N LYS A 60 15.57 3.73 19.53
CA LYS A 60 16.45 3.99 20.68
C LYS A 60 16.99 2.70 21.28
N GLU A 61 16.17 1.65 21.37
CA GLU A 61 16.58 0.33 21.83
C GLU A 61 17.50 -0.37 20.82
N TRP A 62 17.14 -0.33 19.53
CA TRP A 62 17.87 -0.98 18.45
C TRP A 62 19.27 -0.38 18.23
N SER A 63 19.41 0.94 18.30
CA SER A 63 20.71 1.60 18.20
C SER A 63 20.82 2.82 19.14
N PRO A 64 21.12 2.59 20.43
CA PRO A 64 21.18 3.65 21.42
C PRO A 64 22.22 4.73 21.09
N THR A 65 23.36 4.34 20.49
CA THR A 65 24.40 5.29 20.09
C THR A 65 23.93 6.25 19.01
N ARG A 66 23.08 5.78 18.08
CA ARG A 66 22.61 6.60 16.96
C ARG A 66 21.35 7.38 17.28
N TYR A 67 20.42 6.75 18.00
CA TYR A 67 19.05 7.24 18.18
C TYR A 67 18.70 7.57 19.62
N GLY A 68 19.55 7.27 20.60
CA GLY A 68 19.24 7.41 22.04
C GLY A 68 18.82 8.81 22.49
N GLY A 69 19.23 9.85 21.77
CA GLY A 69 18.84 11.24 22.03
C GLY A 69 17.55 11.70 21.35
N LEU A 70 16.89 10.85 20.56
CA LEU A 70 15.62 11.20 19.93
C LEU A 70 14.49 11.25 20.96
N ASP A 71 13.60 12.21 20.77
CA ASP A 71 12.43 12.44 21.59
C ASP A 71 11.33 13.09 20.75
N VAL A 72 10.14 12.49 20.79
CA VAL A 72 8.91 12.98 20.13
C VAL A 72 7.79 13.20 21.14
N THR A 73 8.13 13.31 22.43
CA THR A 73 7.19 13.37 23.57
C THR A 73 7.35 14.63 24.42
N ASP A 74 8.27 15.54 24.05
CA ASP A 74 8.65 16.70 24.86
C ASP A 74 9.04 16.32 26.30
N GLY A 75 10.05 15.48 26.44
CA GLY A 75 10.55 14.98 27.72
C GLY A 75 9.52 14.13 28.49
N GLY A 76 8.56 13.52 27.79
CA GLY A 76 7.45 12.77 28.37
C GLY A 76 6.27 13.62 28.82
N ALA A 77 6.25 14.92 28.53
CA ALA A 77 5.11 15.80 28.84
C ALA A 77 3.89 15.53 27.92
N VAL A 78 4.13 14.95 26.75
CA VAL A 78 3.11 14.62 25.75
C VAL A 78 3.19 13.13 25.40
N ASP A 79 2.20 12.36 25.84
CA ASP A 79 2.18 10.89 25.82
C ASP A 79 1.12 10.27 24.87
N ASP A 80 0.41 11.09 24.10
CA ASP A 80 -0.66 10.66 23.18
C ASP A 80 -0.31 10.82 21.69
N ASP A 81 0.98 10.97 21.37
CA ASP A 81 1.52 11.18 20.03
C ASP A 81 0.95 12.42 19.30
N ARG A 82 0.31 13.39 19.97
CA ARG A 82 -0.19 14.59 19.25
C ARG A 82 0.94 15.39 18.57
N LEU A 83 2.18 15.30 19.06
CA LEU A 83 3.36 15.93 18.44
C LEU A 83 3.75 15.26 17.10
N SER A 84 3.30 14.04 16.83
CA SER A 84 3.59 13.34 15.58
C SER A 84 3.13 14.12 14.34
N TYR A 85 2.03 14.88 14.44
CA TYR A 85 1.53 15.73 13.36
C TYR A 85 2.48 16.89 13.03
N ASP A 86 3.07 17.49 14.06
CA ASP A 86 4.06 18.57 13.90
C ASP A 86 5.38 18.01 13.36
N VAL A 87 5.84 16.87 13.89
CA VAL A 87 7.03 16.16 13.39
C VAL A 87 6.88 15.83 11.91
N PHE A 88 5.72 15.29 11.50
CA PHE A 88 5.44 14.96 10.10
C PHE A 88 5.42 16.22 9.22
N SER A 89 4.82 17.32 9.68
CA SER A 89 4.79 18.58 8.93
C SER A 89 6.17 19.22 8.78
N GLN A 90 6.96 19.25 9.84
CA GLN A 90 8.32 19.79 9.83
C GLN A 90 9.26 18.96 8.96
N ALA A 91 9.13 17.64 8.97
CA ALA A 91 9.89 16.77 8.08
C ALA A 91 9.54 17.05 6.60
N ALA A 92 8.28 17.32 6.27
CA ALA A 92 7.88 17.69 4.91
C ALA A 92 8.48 19.03 4.49
N GLN A 93 8.49 20.02 5.39
CA GLN A 93 9.15 21.31 5.15
C GLN A 93 10.65 21.14 4.91
N ALA A 94 11.35 20.34 5.73
CA ALA A 94 12.78 20.07 5.57
C ALA A 94 13.09 19.39 4.23
N VAL A 95 12.24 18.46 3.78
CA VAL A 95 12.36 17.81 2.47
C VAL A 95 12.19 18.84 1.34
N ARG A 96 11.18 19.70 1.43
CA ARG A 96 10.90 20.72 0.42
C ARG A 96 12.01 21.78 0.31
N THR A 97 12.55 22.22 1.44
CA THR A 97 13.60 23.24 1.47
C THR A 97 15.01 22.66 1.28
N GLY A 98 15.16 21.34 1.33
CA GLY A 98 16.47 20.67 1.34
C GLY A 98 17.28 20.99 2.59
N GLU A 99 16.63 21.42 3.68
CA GLU A 99 17.27 21.83 4.92
C GLU A 99 18.16 20.71 5.49
N ALA A 100 19.30 21.09 6.07
CA ALA A 100 20.30 20.16 6.59
C ALA A 100 20.80 19.10 5.57
N GLY A 101 20.54 19.27 4.28
CA GLY A 101 20.90 18.31 3.24
C GLY A 101 20.12 17.00 3.31
N VAL A 102 18.89 16.99 3.84
CA VAL A 102 18.10 15.75 4.01
C VAL A 102 17.84 15.01 2.70
N THR A 103 17.73 15.71 1.58
CA THR A 103 17.57 15.12 0.25
C THR A 103 18.91 14.76 -0.41
N GLY A 104 20.02 14.99 0.28
CA GLY A 104 21.38 14.75 -0.22
C GLY A 104 21.68 15.43 -1.56
N GLY A 105 21.14 16.63 -1.76
CA GLY A 105 21.35 17.46 -2.95
C GLY A 105 20.41 17.15 -4.12
N VAL A 106 19.40 16.30 -3.94
CA VAL A 106 18.33 16.12 -4.94
C VAL A 106 17.25 17.18 -4.71
N GLY A 107 16.93 17.96 -5.74
CA GLY A 107 15.80 18.89 -5.71
C GLY A 107 14.46 18.17 -5.62
N VAL A 108 13.54 18.69 -4.82
CA VAL A 108 12.17 18.19 -4.65
C VAL A 108 11.19 19.34 -4.87
N ASP A 109 10.38 19.22 -5.91
CA ASP A 109 9.36 20.20 -6.28
C ASP A 109 7.98 19.82 -5.71
N THR A 110 7.72 18.52 -5.58
CA THR A 110 6.43 17.96 -5.15
C THR A 110 6.64 17.03 -3.96
N VAL A 111 5.86 17.20 -2.90
CA VAL A 111 5.88 16.34 -1.70
C VAL A 111 4.50 15.72 -1.51
N LEU A 112 4.41 14.40 -1.60
CA LEU A 112 3.18 13.64 -1.44
C LEU A 112 3.23 12.90 -0.10
N ALA A 113 2.22 13.07 0.74
CA ALA A 113 2.08 12.27 1.95
C ALA A 113 1.48 10.92 1.60
N ILE A 114 2.06 9.82 2.07
CA ILE A 114 1.49 8.47 1.94
C ILE A 114 1.47 7.76 3.30
N GLY A 115 0.43 6.97 3.54
CA GLY A 115 0.28 6.21 4.77
C GLY A 115 -0.49 4.92 4.51
N ALA A 116 -0.27 3.94 5.38
CA ALA A 116 -0.90 2.63 5.28
C ALA A 116 -1.58 2.24 6.60
N SER A 117 -2.79 1.69 6.55
CA SER A 117 -3.45 1.14 7.74
C SER A 117 -3.56 2.17 8.87
N GLN A 118 -2.98 1.91 10.04
CA GLN A 118 -2.93 2.85 11.17
C GLN A 118 -2.34 4.22 10.78
N SER A 119 -1.28 4.28 9.98
CA SER A 119 -0.71 5.58 9.59
C SER A 119 -1.58 6.34 8.59
N ALA A 120 -2.39 5.64 7.76
CA ALA A 120 -3.46 6.27 6.98
C ALA A 120 -4.55 6.87 7.89
N GLY A 121 -4.87 6.21 9.01
CA GLY A 121 -5.76 6.75 10.04
C GLY A 121 -5.22 8.01 10.72
N ARG A 122 -3.94 8.02 11.10
CA ARG A 122 -3.25 9.23 11.60
C ARG A 122 -3.28 10.34 10.54
N MET A 123 -2.98 10.03 9.29
CA MET A 123 -3.04 11.00 8.19
C MET A 123 -4.46 11.51 7.94
N THR A 124 -5.50 10.71 8.18
CA THR A 124 -6.90 11.15 8.06
C THR A 124 -7.17 12.23 9.11
N ALA A 125 -6.77 11.98 10.36
CA ALA A 125 -6.88 12.98 11.43
C ALA A 125 -6.02 14.23 11.16
N TYR A 126 -4.82 14.07 10.61
CA TYR A 126 -3.97 15.19 10.17
C TYR A 126 -4.68 16.06 9.14
N TYR A 127 -5.23 15.43 8.09
CA TYR A 127 -5.90 16.12 7.01
C TYR A 127 -7.14 16.88 7.48
N ASP A 128 -7.98 16.25 8.29
CA ASP A 128 -9.24 16.83 8.74
C ASP A 128 -9.06 17.85 9.87
N ARG A 129 -8.07 17.68 10.74
CA ARG A 129 -7.96 18.43 12.01
C ARG A 129 -6.73 19.31 12.14
N VAL A 130 -5.67 19.07 11.37
CA VAL A 130 -4.42 19.84 11.47
C VAL A 130 -4.28 20.79 10.29
N LEU A 131 -4.45 20.29 9.06
CA LEU A 131 -4.34 21.11 7.85
C LEU A 131 -5.26 22.35 7.81
N PRO A 132 -6.42 22.43 8.48
CA PRO A 132 -7.19 23.68 8.55
C PRO A 132 -6.51 24.80 9.34
N HIS A 133 -5.45 24.50 10.08
CA HIS A 133 -4.78 25.44 11.00
C HIS A 133 -3.34 25.76 10.62
N ILE A 134 -2.84 25.19 9.51
CA ILE A 134 -1.49 25.42 9.01
C ILE A 134 -1.50 25.69 7.51
N GLU A 135 -0.43 26.29 7.00
CA GLU A 135 -0.19 26.30 5.56
C GLU A 135 0.04 24.87 5.07
N PRO A 136 -0.61 24.42 3.99
CA PRO A 136 -0.40 23.08 3.42
C PRO A 136 1.07 22.85 3.08
N VAL A 137 1.63 21.72 3.55
CA VAL A 137 3.04 21.34 3.30
C VAL A 137 3.19 20.22 2.26
N PHE A 138 2.10 19.52 1.95
CA PHE A 138 2.02 18.48 0.93
C PHE A 138 1.14 18.90 -0.24
N ASP A 139 1.47 18.38 -1.42
CA ASP A 139 0.75 18.65 -2.67
C ASP A 139 -0.33 17.59 -2.99
N GLY A 140 -0.40 16.51 -2.19
CA GLY A 140 -1.38 15.43 -2.34
C GLY A 140 -1.20 14.33 -1.29
N TYR A 141 -2.24 13.52 -1.10
CA TYR A 141 -2.32 12.55 0.00
C TYR A 141 -2.80 11.17 -0.49
N GLY A 142 -1.98 10.15 -0.25
CA GLY A 142 -2.26 8.75 -0.56
C GLY A 142 -2.60 7.93 0.70
N PHE A 143 -3.78 7.32 0.73
CA PHE A 143 -4.29 6.53 1.84
C PHE A 143 -4.42 5.06 1.43
N MET A 144 -3.48 4.23 1.85
CA MET A 144 -3.41 2.84 1.42
C MET A 144 -3.94 1.92 2.52
N VAL A 145 -4.78 0.95 2.16
CA VAL A 145 -5.32 -0.09 3.07
C VAL A 145 -5.77 0.48 4.43
N GLY A 146 -6.53 1.58 4.41
CA GLY A 146 -6.84 2.35 5.60
C GLY A 146 -7.85 3.45 5.35
N THR A 147 -8.22 4.20 6.39
CA THR A 147 -9.20 5.29 6.24
C THR A 147 -8.63 6.45 5.42
N ALA A 148 -9.51 7.20 4.78
CA ALA A 148 -9.19 8.44 4.09
C ALA A 148 -10.17 9.55 4.52
N PRO A 149 -9.74 10.83 4.47
CA PRO A 149 -10.58 11.97 4.79
C PRO A 149 -11.65 12.20 3.72
N GLN A 150 -12.70 12.92 4.11
CA GLN A 150 -13.88 13.19 3.27
C GLN A 150 -14.24 14.68 3.23
N GLY A 151 -13.39 15.53 3.82
CA GLY A 151 -13.60 16.96 3.84
C GLY A 151 -13.52 17.59 2.44
N ASP A 152 -14.29 18.66 2.24
CA ASP A 152 -14.22 19.48 1.04
C ASP A 152 -12.98 20.38 1.09
N ARG A 153 -11.87 19.81 0.64
CA ARG A 153 -10.55 20.43 0.59
C ARG A 153 -9.98 20.29 -0.81
N PRO A 154 -9.19 21.28 -1.29
CA PRO A 154 -8.70 21.30 -2.66
C PRO A 154 -7.56 20.31 -2.92
N GLU A 155 -6.88 19.82 -1.88
CA GLU A 155 -5.74 18.92 -2.05
C GLU A 155 -6.19 17.54 -2.59
N PRO A 156 -5.46 16.95 -3.55
CA PRO A 156 -5.72 15.60 -4.05
C PRO A 156 -5.68 14.53 -2.95
N VAL A 157 -6.72 13.70 -2.91
CA VAL A 157 -6.82 12.53 -2.02
C VAL A 157 -7.03 11.28 -2.87
N PHE A 158 -6.11 10.32 -2.74
CA PHE A 158 -6.22 9.03 -3.41
C PHE A 158 -6.18 7.88 -2.39
N GLN A 159 -7.29 7.16 -2.26
CA GLN A 159 -7.40 5.97 -1.44
C GLN A 159 -7.27 4.69 -2.29
N VAL A 160 -6.46 3.74 -1.84
CA VAL A 160 -6.38 2.40 -2.46
C VAL A 160 -6.61 1.34 -1.38
N ASN A 161 -7.70 0.59 -1.51
CA ASN A 161 -8.11 -0.43 -0.57
C ASN A 161 -7.93 -1.83 -1.15
N SER A 162 -7.50 -2.76 -0.31
CA SER A 162 -7.60 -4.19 -0.62
C SER A 162 -9.05 -4.67 -0.48
N GLU A 163 -9.32 -5.93 -0.84
CA GLU A 163 -10.62 -6.56 -0.58
C GLU A 163 -10.91 -6.63 0.93
N THR A 164 -9.88 -6.83 1.76
CA THR A 164 -10.00 -6.81 3.24
C THR A 164 -10.57 -5.48 3.73
N ASP A 165 -9.97 -4.37 3.28
CA ASP A 165 -10.35 -3.02 3.73
C ASP A 165 -11.73 -2.63 3.24
N ALA A 166 -12.04 -2.97 1.98
CA ALA A 166 -13.36 -2.72 1.41
C ALA A 166 -14.46 -3.50 2.15
N ALA A 167 -14.16 -4.69 2.68
CA ALA A 167 -15.11 -5.47 3.48
C ALA A 167 -15.43 -4.81 4.84
N TRP A 168 -14.53 -3.97 5.36
CA TRP A 168 -14.75 -3.19 6.59
C TRP A 168 -15.37 -1.83 6.35
N ASN A 169 -15.43 -1.40 5.09
CA ASN A 169 -16.09 -0.17 4.69
C ASN A 169 -17.34 -0.49 3.84
N PRO A 170 -18.51 -0.74 4.46
CA PRO A 170 -19.72 -1.11 3.73
C PRO A 170 -20.33 0.05 2.91
N ALA A 171 -19.89 1.29 3.13
CA ALA A 171 -20.41 2.48 2.46
C ALA A 171 -19.24 3.40 2.06
N PRO A 172 -18.41 3.01 1.08
CA PRO A 172 -17.30 3.82 0.62
C PRO A 172 -17.78 5.13 -0.02
N HIS A 173 -16.91 6.12 -0.05
CA HIS A 173 -17.21 7.42 -0.65
C HIS A 173 -17.23 7.33 -2.17
N GLU A 174 -18.10 8.15 -2.75
CA GLU A 174 -18.11 8.38 -4.18
C GLU A 174 -16.88 9.20 -4.59
N ASP A 175 -16.39 8.95 -5.79
CA ASP A 175 -15.32 9.73 -6.40
C ASP A 175 -15.78 11.19 -6.59
N SER A 176 -14.87 12.15 -6.40
CA SER A 176 -15.11 13.60 -6.56
C SER A 176 -14.00 14.28 -7.35
N ASP A 177 -14.03 15.60 -7.53
CA ASP A 177 -12.95 16.33 -8.21
C ASP A 177 -11.64 16.34 -7.41
N THR A 178 -11.65 15.95 -6.14
CA THR A 178 -10.49 15.91 -5.23
C THR A 178 -10.30 14.55 -4.55
N PHE A 179 -11.22 13.61 -4.73
CA PHE A 179 -11.15 12.27 -4.15
C PHE A 179 -11.26 11.16 -5.21
N ARG A 180 -10.37 10.18 -5.13
CA ARG A 180 -10.44 8.92 -5.88
C ARG A 180 -10.26 7.75 -4.93
N LEU A 181 -11.08 6.71 -5.11
CA LEU A 181 -10.91 5.43 -4.44
C LEU A 181 -10.73 4.32 -5.48
N TRP A 182 -9.78 3.40 -5.23
CA TRP A 182 -9.72 2.09 -5.89
C TRP A 182 -9.90 0.97 -4.87
N GLU A 183 -10.63 -0.08 -5.26
CA GLU A 183 -10.80 -1.29 -4.46
C GLU A 183 -10.30 -2.50 -5.27
N VAL A 184 -9.27 -3.19 -4.79
CA VAL A 184 -8.60 -4.26 -5.54
C VAL A 184 -9.15 -5.61 -5.10
N ALA A 185 -9.83 -6.30 -6.02
CA ALA A 185 -10.43 -7.60 -5.76
C ALA A 185 -9.35 -8.65 -5.41
N GLY A 186 -9.65 -9.51 -4.45
CA GLY A 186 -8.79 -10.59 -3.97
C GLY A 186 -7.54 -10.17 -3.20
N ALA A 187 -7.14 -8.89 -3.23
CA ALA A 187 -6.02 -8.38 -2.44
C ALA A 187 -6.32 -8.42 -0.95
N ALA A 188 -5.28 -8.65 -0.14
CA ALA A 188 -5.35 -8.61 1.31
C ALA A 188 -4.72 -7.33 1.87
N HIS A 189 -5.14 -6.91 3.07
CA HIS A 189 -4.57 -5.76 3.79
C HIS A 189 -3.05 -5.92 3.98
N SER A 190 -2.60 -7.13 4.30
CA SER A 190 -1.19 -7.52 4.34
C SER A 190 -1.00 -8.85 3.61
N GLY A 191 -0.86 -8.77 2.29
CA GLY A 191 -0.68 -9.93 1.41
C GLY A 191 0.76 -10.45 1.33
N TRP A 192 0.95 -11.43 0.45
CA TRP A 192 2.23 -12.13 0.28
C TRP A 192 3.39 -11.23 -0.12
N ALA A 193 3.19 -10.31 -1.08
CA ALA A 193 4.26 -9.47 -1.60
C ALA A 193 4.91 -8.62 -0.50
N GLY A 194 4.11 -8.06 0.41
CA GLY A 194 4.62 -7.32 1.57
C GLY A 194 5.37 -8.22 2.56
N ARG A 195 4.88 -9.44 2.80
CA ARG A 195 5.55 -10.43 3.67
C ARG A 195 6.92 -10.81 3.09
N GLU A 196 6.98 -11.20 1.82
CA GLU A 196 8.22 -11.57 1.15
C GLU A 196 9.22 -10.42 1.12
N ALA A 197 8.76 -9.21 0.78
CA ALA A 197 9.63 -8.04 0.66
C ALA A 197 10.32 -7.64 1.97
N ARG A 198 9.77 -8.04 3.13
CA ARG A 198 10.36 -7.76 4.45
C ARG A 198 11.10 -8.94 5.06
N ALA A 199 11.00 -10.14 4.48
CA ALA A 199 11.52 -11.37 5.09
C ALA A 199 13.00 -11.27 5.50
N GLU A 200 13.87 -10.77 4.62
CA GLU A 200 15.31 -10.64 4.92
C GLU A 200 15.63 -9.61 6.01
N VAL A 201 14.84 -8.52 6.09
CA VAL A 201 15.02 -7.48 7.10
C VAL A 201 14.51 -7.97 8.46
N GLU A 202 13.35 -8.62 8.48
CA GLU A 202 12.77 -9.22 9.69
C GLU A 202 13.63 -10.38 10.20
N GLU A 203 14.25 -11.19 9.32
CA GLU A 203 15.24 -12.20 9.72
C GLU A 203 16.44 -11.55 10.42
N ARG A 204 17.01 -10.49 9.82
CA ARG A 204 18.17 -9.79 10.38
C ARG A 204 17.87 -9.13 11.73
N ASP A 205 16.73 -8.46 11.84
CA ASP A 205 16.44 -7.57 12.97
C ASP A 205 15.59 -8.23 14.07
N LEU A 206 14.73 -9.17 13.72
CA LEU A 206 13.75 -9.78 14.61
C LEU A 206 13.96 -11.30 14.79
N GLY A 207 14.87 -11.91 14.03
CA GLY A 207 15.15 -13.35 14.08
C GLY A 207 14.13 -14.20 13.31
N GLY A 208 13.38 -13.58 12.40
CA GLY A 208 12.47 -14.26 11.48
C GLY A 208 11.06 -13.68 11.49
N GLN A 209 10.26 -14.15 10.54
CA GLN A 209 8.84 -13.77 10.47
C GLN A 209 8.02 -14.61 11.44
N ALA A 210 7.02 -13.99 12.07
CA ALA A 210 6.12 -14.74 12.93
C ALA A 210 5.36 -15.82 12.16
N ASP A 211 5.25 -16.99 12.77
CA ASP A 211 4.30 -18.03 12.39
C ASP A 211 2.89 -17.61 12.83
N VAL A 212 1.90 -17.90 12.00
CA VAL A 212 0.50 -17.51 12.22
C VAL A 212 -0.41 -18.70 11.97
N ASP A 213 -1.33 -18.94 12.89
CA ASP A 213 -2.32 -20.03 12.79
C ASP A 213 -3.67 -19.47 12.35
N CYS A 214 -3.87 -19.43 11.03
CA CYS A 214 -5.10 -18.96 10.39
C CYS A 214 -5.99 -20.13 9.96
N THR A 215 -7.32 -19.90 9.89
CA THR A 215 -8.30 -20.92 9.48
C THR A 215 -8.05 -21.40 8.06
N GLU A 216 -7.79 -20.46 7.15
CA GLU A 216 -7.40 -20.77 5.77
C GLU A 216 -5.93 -20.45 5.55
N PRO A 217 -5.24 -21.08 4.57
CA PRO A 217 -3.86 -20.74 4.24
C PRO A 217 -3.71 -19.23 3.95
N PRO A 218 -2.91 -18.50 4.74
CA PRO A 218 -2.91 -17.05 4.73
C PRO A 218 -2.09 -16.45 3.58
N PHE A 219 -2.17 -15.13 3.45
CA PHE A 219 -1.41 -14.31 2.51
C PHE A 219 -1.87 -14.50 1.07
N SER A 220 -2.95 -13.79 0.71
CA SER A 220 -3.39 -13.65 -0.67
C SER A 220 -2.21 -13.32 -1.59
N ARG A 221 -2.20 -13.95 -2.78
CA ARG A 221 -1.20 -13.76 -3.83
C ARG A 221 -1.58 -12.69 -4.85
N VAL A 222 -2.67 -11.95 -4.63
CA VAL A 222 -2.99 -10.79 -5.49
C VAL A 222 -2.02 -9.65 -5.15
N PRO A 223 -1.23 -9.16 -6.12
CA PRO A 223 -0.19 -8.17 -5.90
C PRO A 223 -0.79 -6.76 -5.79
N LEU A 224 -1.24 -6.39 -4.59
CA LEU A 224 -1.80 -5.06 -4.30
C LEU A 224 -0.84 -3.94 -4.72
N GLU A 225 0.46 -4.17 -4.59
CA GLU A 225 1.53 -3.25 -4.95
C GLU A 225 1.51 -2.83 -6.42
N HIS A 226 0.90 -3.62 -7.32
CA HIS A 226 0.72 -3.19 -8.71
C HIS A 226 -0.22 -1.98 -8.81
N ALA A 227 -1.30 -1.98 -8.03
CA ALA A 227 -2.21 -0.84 -7.94
C ALA A 227 -1.59 0.33 -7.16
N LEU A 228 -0.77 0.04 -6.14
CA LEU A 228 -0.03 1.10 -5.40
C LEU A 228 1.00 1.80 -6.29
N ASN A 229 1.77 1.06 -7.09
CA ASN A 229 2.73 1.62 -8.02
C ASN A 229 2.06 2.60 -8.99
N ALA A 230 0.94 2.19 -9.58
CA ALA A 230 0.16 3.06 -10.45
C ALA A 230 -0.45 4.25 -9.69
N SER A 231 -0.90 4.06 -8.44
CA SER A 231 -1.51 5.14 -7.67
C SER A 231 -0.52 6.23 -7.30
N TYR A 232 0.76 5.91 -7.06
CA TYR A 232 1.82 6.90 -6.85
C TYR A 232 2.04 7.77 -8.09
N ASP A 233 2.09 7.14 -9.28
CA ASP A 233 2.27 7.85 -10.56
C ASP A 233 1.08 8.78 -10.84
N HIS A 234 -0.14 8.32 -10.58
CA HIS A 234 -1.34 9.15 -10.74
C HIS A 234 -1.46 10.26 -9.70
N LEU A 235 -1.13 10.00 -8.43
CA LEU A 235 -1.15 11.03 -7.39
C LEU A 235 -0.14 12.14 -7.69
N ASP A 236 1.04 11.77 -8.19
CA ASP A 236 2.04 12.74 -8.69
C ASP A 236 1.51 13.56 -9.87
N ALA A 237 0.94 12.91 -10.88
CA ALA A 237 0.33 13.61 -12.02
C ALA A 237 -0.80 14.55 -11.59
N TRP A 238 -1.60 14.14 -10.60
CA TRP A 238 -2.69 14.95 -10.05
C TRP A 238 -2.17 16.18 -9.34
N ALA A 239 -1.20 16.02 -8.44
CA ALA A 239 -0.59 17.12 -7.70
C ALA A 239 0.13 18.12 -8.63
N ARG A 240 0.82 17.63 -9.66
CA ARG A 240 1.65 18.47 -10.55
C ARG A 240 0.89 19.17 -11.64
N SER A 241 -0.13 18.51 -12.20
CA SER A 241 -0.78 18.94 -13.44
C SER A 241 -2.31 18.97 -13.37
N GLY A 242 -2.90 18.62 -12.23
CA GLY A 242 -4.35 18.54 -12.09
C GLY A 242 -4.98 17.38 -12.87
N THR A 243 -4.19 16.38 -13.30
CA THR A 243 -4.70 15.20 -14.01
C THR A 243 -5.15 14.16 -12.98
N PRO A 244 -6.46 13.96 -12.74
CA PRO A 244 -6.91 13.03 -11.72
C PRO A 244 -6.66 11.57 -12.14
N PRO A 245 -6.47 10.65 -11.18
CA PRO A 245 -6.51 9.22 -11.43
C PRO A 245 -7.82 8.81 -12.13
N PRO A 246 -7.80 7.76 -12.97
CA PRO A 246 -9.02 7.22 -13.54
C PRO A 246 -9.94 6.68 -12.44
N THR A 247 -11.25 6.76 -12.66
CA THR A 247 -12.22 6.09 -11.79
C THR A 247 -12.09 4.58 -11.94
N ALA A 248 -12.50 3.82 -10.91
CA ALA A 248 -12.47 2.36 -10.93
C ALA A 248 -13.83 1.73 -10.58
N PRO A 249 -14.14 0.55 -11.14
CA PRO A 249 -15.26 -0.26 -10.65
C PRO A 249 -15.13 -0.50 -9.13
N ARG A 250 -16.24 -0.37 -8.40
CA ARG A 250 -16.32 -0.72 -6.98
C ARG A 250 -16.46 -2.22 -6.81
N LEU A 251 -16.03 -2.75 -5.66
CA LEU A 251 -16.40 -4.10 -5.25
C LEU A 251 -17.91 -4.15 -4.99
N THR A 252 -18.56 -5.14 -5.60
CA THR A 252 -20.00 -5.31 -5.49
C THR A 252 -20.37 -5.69 -4.07
N ARG A 253 -21.36 -4.99 -3.51
CA ARG A 253 -21.90 -5.26 -2.18
C ARG A 253 -23.32 -5.79 -2.30
N THR A 254 -23.67 -6.75 -1.44
CA THR A 254 -25.05 -7.19 -1.23
C THR A 254 -25.84 -6.11 -0.49
N ASP A 255 -27.17 -6.22 -0.43
CA ASP A 255 -28.04 -5.32 0.33
C ASP A 255 -27.68 -5.22 1.83
N ARG A 256 -26.91 -6.19 2.35
CA ARG A 256 -26.41 -6.21 3.73
C ARG A 256 -25.01 -5.59 3.89
N GLY A 257 -24.48 -4.94 2.85
CA GLY A 257 -23.15 -4.33 2.85
C GLY A 257 -21.98 -5.31 2.78
N ARG A 258 -22.22 -6.63 2.73
CA ARG A 258 -21.17 -7.64 2.53
C ARG A 258 -20.72 -7.67 1.07
N LEU A 259 -19.44 -7.89 0.82
CA LEU A 259 -18.93 -8.12 -0.53
C LEU A 259 -19.61 -9.34 -1.17
N ALA A 260 -20.12 -9.15 -2.39
CA ALA A 260 -20.70 -10.20 -3.20
C ALA A 260 -19.60 -11.02 -3.88
N ARG A 261 -19.83 -12.33 -4.03
CA ARG A 261 -18.89 -13.28 -4.61
C ARG A 261 -19.55 -14.07 -5.73
N GLY A 262 -18.75 -14.50 -6.70
CA GLY A 262 -19.16 -15.45 -7.72
C GLY A 262 -19.22 -16.87 -7.18
N ASP A 263 -19.64 -17.81 -8.04
CA ASP A 263 -19.67 -19.24 -7.73
C ASP A 263 -18.24 -19.81 -7.51
N ASP A 264 -17.22 -19.12 -8.01
CA ASP A 264 -15.79 -19.39 -7.82
C ASP A 264 -15.25 -18.89 -6.46
N GLY A 265 -16.08 -18.24 -5.65
CA GLY A 265 -15.69 -17.67 -4.36
C GLY A 265 -14.90 -16.35 -4.45
N LEU A 266 -14.60 -15.85 -5.66
CA LEU A 266 -13.90 -14.59 -5.86
C LEU A 266 -14.86 -13.41 -5.72
N ALA A 267 -14.40 -12.29 -5.19
CA ALA A 267 -15.24 -11.10 -5.09
C ALA A 267 -15.63 -10.57 -6.48
N LEU A 268 -16.83 -10.02 -6.60
CA LEU A 268 -17.33 -9.40 -7.82
C LEU A 268 -17.00 -7.90 -7.84
N GLY A 269 -16.79 -7.35 -9.04
CA GLY A 269 -16.41 -5.94 -9.22
C GLY A 269 -14.95 -5.67 -8.85
N GLY A 270 -14.67 -4.41 -8.49
CA GLY A 270 -13.34 -3.92 -8.15
C GLY A 270 -12.39 -3.82 -9.35
N VAL A 271 -11.18 -3.33 -9.09
CA VAL A 271 -10.03 -3.53 -9.96
C VAL A 271 -9.66 -5.01 -9.91
N ARG A 272 -9.73 -5.70 -11.06
CA ARG A 272 -9.42 -7.13 -11.17
C ARG A 272 -8.07 -7.30 -11.86
N LEU A 273 -7.05 -7.65 -11.07
CA LEU A 273 -5.75 -8.04 -11.61
C LEU A 273 -5.83 -9.41 -12.29
N SER A 274 -4.81 -9.78 -13.08
CA SER A 274 -4.78 -11.07 -13.77
C SER A 274 -4.86 -12.26 -12.82
N GLN A 275 -4.42 -12.13 -11.57
CA GLN A 275 -4.59 -13.14 -10.52
C GLN A 275 -6.05 -13.44 -10.14
N ILE A 276 -6.99 -12.57 -10.54
CA ILE A 276 -8.43 -12.66 -10.25
C ILE A 276 -9.27 -12.78 -11.52
N ALA A 277 -8.82 -12.21 -12.64
CA ALA A 277 -9.48 -12.37 -13.93
C ALA A 277 -9.08 -13.68 -14.65
N ALA A 278 -7.88 -14.20 -14.36
CA ALA A 278 -7.37 -15.48 -14.82
C ALA A 278 -6.90 -16.31 -13.59
N PRO A 279 -7.82 -16.74 -12.72
CA PRO A 279 -7.48 -17.31 -11.43
C PRO A 279 -6.84 -18.69 -11.55
N THR A 280 -5.79 -18.90 -10.76
CA THR A 280 -5.10 -20.20 -10.59
C THR A 280 -5.22 -20.72 -9.15
N ALA A 281 -5.91 -19.96 -8.31
CA ALA A 281 -6.09 -20.17 -6.89
C ALA A 281 -7.27 -19.32 -6.43
N LEU A 282 -7.94 -19.77 -5.36
CA LEU A 282 -8.82 -18.92 -4.57
C LEU A 282 -7.95 -17.89 -3.84
N ASN A 283 -8.06 -16.62 -4.25
CA ASN A 283 -7.47 -15.50 -3.53
C ASN A 283 -8.60 -14.59 -3.02
N THR A 284 -8.63 -14.37 -1.70
CA THR A 284 -9.60 -13.46 -1.07
C THR A 284 -8.92 -12.55 -0.07
N GLY A 285 -9.56 -11.44 0.26
CA GLY A 285 -9.15 -10.56 1.35
C GLY A 285 -9.67 -10.98 2.73
N ILE A 286 -10.23 -12.18 2.89
CA ILE A 286 -10.86 -12.63 4.14
C ILE A 286 -10.12 -13.84 4.70
N ASN A 287 -9.90 -13.84 6.02
CA ASN A 287 -9.44 -14.99 6.79
C ASN A 287 -9.76 -14.75 8.29
N THR A 288 -9.56 -15.75 9.14
CA THR A 288 -9.82 -15.69 10.59
C THR A 288 -8.74 -16.44 11.36
N PRO A 289 -8.48 -16.09 12.64
CA PRO A 289 -7.60 -16.88 13.49
C PRO A 289 -8.16 -18.30 13.70
N ALA A 290 -7.30 -19.31 13.60
CA ALA A 290 -7.55 -20.66 14.12
C ALA A 290 -6.91 -20.85 15.50
N GLY A 291 -5.76 -20.20 15.72
CA GLY A 291 -5.08 -20.12 17.00
C GLY A 291 -5.68 -19.08 17.96
N GLY A 292 -5.01 -18.90 19.09
CA GLY A 292 -5.45 -18.01 20.18
C GLY A 292 -4.40 -17.02 20.66
N THR A 293 -3.27 -16.89 19.95
CA THR A 293 -2.24 -15.90 20.29
C THR A 293 -2.60 -14.51 19.79
N GLU A 294 -1.95 -13.47 20.33
CA GLU A 294 -2.12 -12.11 19.82
C GLU A 294 -1.71 -11.99 18.34
N THR A 295 -0.67 -12.73 17.93
CA THR A 295 -0.19 -12.76 16.53
C THR A 295 -1.22 -13.39 15.59
N ASP A 296 -1.90 -14.46 16.01
CA ASP A 296 -2.97 -15.11 15.23
C ASP A 296 -4.14 -14.14 14.98
N GLY A 297 -4.36 -13.18 15.88
CA GLY A 297 -5.35 -12.13 15.71
C GLY A 297 -5.20 -11.35 14.41
N PHE A 298 -3.98 -11.25 13.87
CA PHE A 298 -3.72 -10.59 12.59
C PHE A 298 -4.13 -11.40 11.35
N CYS A 299 -4.57 -12.66 11.49
CA CYS A 299 -5.09 -13.46 10.37
C CYS A 299 -6.17 -12.74 9.57
N VAL A 300 -6.99 -11.90 10.22
CA VAL A 300 -8.02 -11.08 9.54
C VAL A 300 -7.46 -10.13 8.48
N LEU A 301 -6.15 -9.86 8.47
CA LEU A 301 -5.45 -8.99 7.53
C LEU A 301 -4.84 -9.72 6.34
N PHE A 302 -4.62 -11.03 6.44
CA PHE A 302 -3.75 -11.75 5.49
C PHE A 302 -4.50 -12.30 4.28
N GLY A 303 -5.83 -12.35 4.36
CA GLY A 303 -6.64 -12.99 3.33
C GLY A 303 -6.32 -14.48 3.18
N THR A 304 -6.77 -15.05 2.08
CA THR A 304 -6.67 -16.49 1.81
C THR A 304 -5.97 -16.75 0.49
N HIS A 305 -5.19 -17.83 0.42
CA HIS A 305 -4.62 -18.36 -0.82
C HIS A 305 -4.75 -19.90 -0.86
N VAL A 306 -5.64 -20.42 -1.70
CA VAL A 306 -5.77 -21.88 -1.93
C VAL A 306 -5.56 -22.18 -3.41
N PRO A 307 -4.42 -22.78 -3.81
CA PRO A 307 -4.16 -23.18 -5.18
C PRO A 307 -5.26 -24.10 -5.72
N TYR A 308 -5.64 -23.90 -6.99
CA TYR A 308 -6.50 -24.86 -7.67
C TYR A 308 -5.72 -26.14 -7.98
N SER A 309 -6.43 -27.26 -7.99
CA SER A 309 -5.91 -28.56 -8.39
C SER A 309 -5.53 -28.57 -9.87
N GLU A 310 -4.70 -29.54 -10.26
CA GLU A 310 -4.33 -29.73 -11.68
C GLU A 310 -5.56 -29.96 -12.57
N ASP A 311 -6.57 -30.68 -12.07
CA ASP A 311 -7.83 -30.95 -12.79
C ASP A 311 -8.64 -29.65 -13.00
N GLU A 312 -8.78 -28.82 -11.96
CA GLU A 312 -9.45 -27.51 -12.07
C GLU A 312 -8.71 -26.58 -13.05
N LEU A 313 -7.38 -26.56 -12.99
CA LEU A 313 -6.56 -25.77 -13.91
C LEU A 313 -6.65 -26.29 -15.35
N ALA A 314 -6.72 -27.60 -15.57
CA ALA A 314 -6.89 -28.19 -16.89
C ALA A 314 -8.27 -27.92 -17.49
N GLU A 315 -9.31 -27.86 -16.65
CA GLU A 315 -10.66 -27.47 -17.05
C GLU A 315 -10.73 -25.98 -17.43
N LEU A 316 -10.18 -25.10 -16.60
CA LEU A 316 -10.14 -23.65 -16.84
C LEU A 316 -9.24 -23.27 -18.02
N TYR A 317 -8.09 -23.95 -18.14
CA TYR A 317 -7.06 -23.66 -19.12
C TYR A 317 -6.61 -24.93 -19.86
N PRO A 318 -7.39 -25.40 -20.86
CA PRO A 318 -7.05 -26.60 -21.63
C PRO A 318 -5.71 -26.53 -22.38
N THR A 319 -5.15 -25.32 -22.53
CA THR A 319 -3.85 -25.09 -23.15
C THR A 319 -3.07 -23.99 -22.43
N ARG A 320 -1.74 -24.05 -22.49
CA ARG A 320 -0.87 -22.97 -22.01
C ARG A 320 -1.18 -21.64 -22.69
N GLY A 321 -1.55 -21.68 -23.97
CA GLY A 321 -1.97 -20.51 -24.73
C GLY A 321 -3.24 -19.85 -24.19
N SER A 322 -4.21 -20.63 -23.69
CA SER A 322 -5.45 -20.05 -23.12
C SER A 322 -5.19 -19.29 -21.83
N TYR A 323 -4.35 -19.82 -20.93
CA TYR A 323 -3.98 -19.12 -19.70
C TYR A 323 -3.21 -17.83 -19.98
N ILE A 324 -2.14 -17.92 -20.78
CA ILE A 324 -1.31 -16.75 -21.13
C ILE A 324 -2.16 -15.66 -21.79
N ARG A 325 -3.06 -16.02 -22.71
CA ARG A 325 -3.95 -15.05 -23.36
C ARG A 325 -4.82 -14.32 -22.35
N SER A 326 -5.45 -15.03 -21.41
CA SER A 326 -6.28 -14.41 -20.38
C SER A 326 -5.50 -13.43 -19.51
N VAL A 327 -4.25 -13.76 -19.15
CA VAL A 327 -3.36 -12.86 -18.40
C VAL A 327 -3.01 -11.62 -19.23
N VAL A 328 -2.57 -11.81 -20.48
CA VAL A 328 -2.18 -10.71 -21.39
C VAL A 328 -3.35 -9.76 -21.64
N GLU A 329 -4.53 -10.28 -21.98
CA GLU A 329 -5.73 -9.48 -22.23
C GLU A 329 -6.14 -8.66 -21.00
N THR A 330 -6.11 -9.28 -19.81
CA THR A 330 -6.39 -8.59 -18.54
C THR A 330 -5.38 -7.49 -18.27
N ASP A 331 -4.09 -7.78 -18.37
CA ASP A 331 -3.04 -6.83 -18.05
C ASP A 331 -2.97 -5.68 -19.06
N ASP A 332 -3.16 -5.95 -20.36
CA ASP A 332 -3.29 -4.89 -21.37
C ASP A 332 -4.51 -4.01 -21.08
N GLY A 333 -5.60 -4.60 -20.56
CA GLY A 333 -6.75 -3.91 -20.01
C GLY A 333 -6.36 -2.95 -18.88
N ASN A 334 -5.83 -3.50 -17.80
CA ASN A 334 -5.45 -2.74 -16.61
C ASN A 334 -4.40 -1.65 -16.89
N VAL A 335 -3.47 -1.87 -17.81
CA VAL A 335 -2.51 -0.83 -18.23
C VAL A 335 -3.20 0.30 -18.98
N ARG A 336 -4.14 -0.02 -19.87
CA ARG A 336 -4.88 1.00 -20.64
C ARG A 336 -5.78 1.83 -19.73
N ASP A 337 -6.42 1.16 -18.77
CA ASP A 337 -7.34 1.78 -17.82
C ASP A 337 -6.59 2.45 -16.66
N GLY A 338 -5.26 2.26 -16.58
CA GLY A 338 -4.37 2.94 -15.67
C GLY A 338 -4.25 2.31 -14.28
N TYR A 339 -4.78 1.11 -14.06
CA TYR A 339 -4.80 0.44 -12.76
C TYR A 339 -3.48 -0.24 -12.38
N ILE A 340 -2.62 -0.55 -13.35
CA ILE A 340 -1.27 -1.09 -13.11
C ILE A 340 -0.26 -0.45 -14.05
N THR A 341 1.03 -0.49 -13.68
CA THR A 341 2.08 0.00 -14.57
C THR A 341 2.39 -1.01 -15.67
N ARG A 342 3.02 -0.54 -16.76
CA ARG A 342 3.52 -1.44 -17.82
C ARG A 342 4.55 -2.44 -17.30
N ARG A 343 5.30 -2.08 -16.25
CA ARG A 343 6.33 -2.96 -15.69
C ARG A 343 5.69 -4.08 -14.88
N ASP A 344 4.65 -3.78 -14.13
CA ASP A 344 3.87 -4.76 -13.36
C ASP A 344 3.17 -5.74 -14.31
N ALA A 345 2.54 -5.24 -15.37
CA ALA A 345 1.98 -6.07 -16.44
C ALA A 345 3.02 -6.98 -17.12
N ALA A 346 4.25 -6.49 -17.33
CA ALA A 346 5.32 -7.30 -17.90
C ALA A 346 5.79 -8.40 -16.93
N ALA A 347 5.76 -8.16 -15.62
CA ALA A 347 6.06 -9.17 -14.60
C ALA A 347 4.99 -10.26 -14.57
N ASN A 348 3.71 -9.89 -14.52
CA ASN A 348 2.59 -10.85 -14.60
C ASN A 348 2.68 -11.76 -15.84
N ARG A 349 2.98 -11.20 -17.02
CA ARG A 349 3.13 -11.98 -18.26
C ARG A 349 4.33 -12.91 -18.22
N HIS A 350 5.44 -12.44 -17.62
CA HIS A 350 6.60 -13.28 -17.41
C HIS A 350 6.25 -14.48 -16.53
N ASP A 351 5.58 -14.25 -15.40
CA ASP A 351 5.20 -15.32 -14.48
C ASP A 351 4.21 -16.28 -15.13
N ALA A 352 3.26 -15.76 -15.92
CA ALA A 352 2.33 -16.60 -16.67
C ALA A 352 3.01 -17.46 -17.74
N LEU A 353 4.09 -16.97 -18.36
CA LEU A 353 4.89 -17.76 -19.29
C LEU A 353 5.60 -18.92 -18.56
N TRP A 354 5.99 -18.76 -17.30
CA TRP A 354 6.78 -19.76 -16.57
C TRP A 354 5.98 -20.57 -15.55
N SER A 355 4.65 -20.42 -15.49
CA SER A 355 3.80 -21.07 -14.49
C SER A 355 3.59 -22.57 -14.70
N GLY A 356 3.83 -23.09 -15.92
CA GLY A 356 3.53 -24.49 -16.28
C GLY A 356 2.04 -24.81 -16.44
N ILE A 357 1.15 -23.81 -16.38
CA ILE A 357 -0.30 -24.00 -16.48
C ILE A 357 -0.69 -24.29 -17.93
N GLY A 358 -1.55 -25.32 -18.11
CA GLY A 358 -2.09 -25.70 -19.41
C GLY A 358 -1.15 -26.53 -20.29
N GLY A 359 -0.11 -27.16 -19.71
CA GLY A 359 0.73 -28.16 -20.38
C GLY A 359 2.23 -27.90 -20.34
#